data_AF-A0A520EJ45-F1
#
_entry.id   AF-A0A520EJ45-F1
#
_cell.length_a   1.000
_cell.length_b   1.000
_cell.length_c   1.000
_cell.angle_alpha   90.00
_cell.angle_beta   90.00
_cell.angle_gamma   90.00
#
_symmetry.space_group_name_H-M   'P 1'
#
loop_
_entity.id
_entity.type
_entity.pdbx_description
1 polymer ?
#
loop_
_entity_poly.entity_id
_entity_poly.type
_entity_poly.pdbx_seq_one_letter_code
_entity_poly.pdbx_strand_id
1 'polypeptide(L)' 'MIASTIDQEIKQAMLAKDQAKLRGLRAIKAAILLAKTEKGSEELTEEGEMKILQRLVKQRKETSPSPRQSW' A
#
# COMPACT_ATOMS: atom_id res chain seq x y z
N MET A 1 10.79 -3.60 -9.86
CA MET A 1 10.33 -3.49 -8.46
C MET A 1 9.29 -2.38 -8.37
N ILE A 2 8.08 -2.68 -7.87
CA ILE A 2 6.95 -1.74 -7.79
C ILE A 2 7.31 -0.55 -6.89
N ALA A 3 8.08 -0.79 -5.83
CA ALA A 3 8.59 0.28 -4.96
C ALA A 3 9.35 1.39 -5.71
N SER A 4 10.15 1.04 -6.73
CA SER A 4 10.91 2.02 -7.52
C SER A 4 9.99 2.84 -8.43
N THR A 5 8.99 2.19 -9.04
CA THR A 5 7.96 2.86 -9.86
C THR A 5 7.15 3.86 -9.03
N ILE A 6 6.83 3.52 -7.78
CA ILE A 6 6.11 4.42 -6.87
C ILE A 6 6.95 5.66 -6.54
N ASP A 7 8.26 5.52 -6.33
CA ASP A 7 9.13 6.68 -6.09
C ASP A 7 9.20 7.62 -7.31
N GLN A 8 9.19 7.06 -8.53
CA GLN A 8 9.11 7.84 -9.76
C GLN A 8 7.74 8.54 -9.91
N GLU A 9 6.65 7.80 -9.66
CA GLU A 9 5.28 8.32 -9.68
C GLU A 9 5.07 9.42 -8.62
N ILE A 10 5.70 9.33 -7.44
CA ILE A 10 5.63 10.38 -6.41
C ILE A 10 6.27 11.66 -6.95
N LYS A 11 7.45 11.57 -7.60
CA LYS A 11 8.09 12.73 -8.22
C LYS A 11 7.22 13.31 -9.34
N GLN A 12 6.63 12.47 -10.18
CA GLN A 12 5.70 12.90 -11.23
C GLN A 12 4.45 13.57 -10.64
N ALA A 13 3.86 13.02 -9.57
CA ALA A 13 2.72 13.62 -8.88
C ALA A 13 3.07 14.96 -8.22
N MET A 14 4.30 15.09 -7.68
CA MET A 14 4.82 16.37 -7.18
C MET A 14 4.93 17.41 -8.29
N LEU A 15 5.48 17.03 -9.45
CA LEU A 15 5.61 17.91 -10.62
C LEU A 15 4.24 18.31 -11.20
N ALA A 16 3.32 17.36 -11.29
CA ALA A 16 1.95 17.57 -11.73
C ALA A 16 1.07 18.30 -10.69
N LYS A 17 1.60 18.59 -9.49
CA LYS A 17 0.86 19.17 -8.34
C LYS A 17 -0.38 18.36 -7.94
N ASP A 18 -0.40 17.07 -8.24
CA ASP A 18 -1.52 16.19 -7.94
C ASP A 18 -1.43 15.68 -6.49
N GLN A 19 -2.04 16.46 -5.59
CA GLN A 19 -2.08 16.14 -4.16
C GLN A 19 -2.83 14.84 -3.86
N ALA A 20 -3.86 14.51 -4.65
CA ALA A 20 -4.65 13.29 -4.46
C ALA A 20 -3.80 12.06 -4.78
N LYS A 21 -3.13 12.08 -5.94
CA LYS A 21 -2.23 11.00 -6.37
C LYS A 21 -1.03 10.85 -5.44
N LEU A 22 -0.41 11.96 -5.04
CA LEU A 22 0.72 11.97 -4.11
C LEU A 22 0.38 11.35 -2.75
N ARG A 23 -0.81 11.63 -2.21
CA ARG A 23 -1.28 11.05 -0.95
C ARG A 23 -1.52 9.54 -1.08
N GLY A 24 -2.08 9.09 -2.20
CA GLY A 24 -2.27 7.67 -2.51
C GLY A 24 -0.94 6.91 -2.63
N LEU A 25 0.01 7.45 -3.40
CA LEU A 25 1.32 6.84 -3.61
C LEU A 25 2.13 6.73 -2.31
N ARG A 26 2.08 7.75 -1.44
CA ARG A 26 2.70 7.71 -0.11
C ARG A 26 2.10 6.62 0.78
N ALA A 27 0.79 6.45 0.75
CA ALA A 27 0.11 5.39 1.51
C ALA A 27 0.51 3.99 1.02
N ILE A 28 0.61 3.80 -0.30
CA ILE A 28 1.07 2.53 -0.87
C ILE A 28 2.52 2.25 -0.49
N LYS A 29 3.42 3.24 -0.58
CA LYS A 29 4.82 3.09 -0.17
C LYS A 29 4.96 2.66 1.28
N ALA A 30 4.22 3.29 2.19
CA ALA A 30 4.23 2.94 3.61
C ALA A 30 3.74 1.50 3.84
N ALA A 31 2.71 1.07 3.10
CA ALA A 31 2.15 -0.26 3.26
C ALA A 31 3.06 -1.37 2.69
N ILE A 32 3.77 -1.11 1.58
CA ILE A 32 4.82 -2.00 1.08
C ILE A 32 5.95 -2.12 2.11
N LEU A 33 6.35 -1.01 2.73
CA LEU A 33 7.39 -0.99 3.76
C LEU A 33 6.98 -1.78 5.01
N LEU A 34 5.74 -1.62 5.45
CA LEU A 34 5.17 -2.38 6.56
C LEU A 34 5.16 -3.88 6.27
N ALA A 35 4.76 -4.25 5.05
CA ALA A 35 4.76 -5.65 4.66
C ALA A 35 6.17 -6.24 4.51
N LYS A 36 7.18 -5.43 4.13
CA LYS A 36 8.60 -5.81 4.21
C LYS A 36 9.02 -6.13 5.64
N THR A 37 8.51 -5.39 6.62
CA THR A 37 8.79 -5.66 8.03
C THR A 37 8.00 -6.84 8.61
N GLU A 38 6.74 -7.04 8.21
CA GLU A 38 5.88 -8.11 8.72
C GLU A 38 6.27 -9.51 8.21
N LYS A 39 6.66 -9.62 6.93
CA LYS A 39 7.03 -10.91 6.34
C LYS A 39 8.48 -11.33 6.58
N GLY A 40 9.27 -10.50 7.26
CA GLY A 40 10.65 -10.80 7.60
C GLY A 40 11.53 -11.06 6.37
N SER A 41 11.94 -10.01 5.66
CA SER A 41 13.04 -9.99 4.67
C SER A 41 13.10 -11.06 3.57
N GLU A 42 12.11 -11.96 3.42
CA GLU A 42 12.02 -12.84 2.26
C GLU A 42 11.70 -11.97 1.04
N GLU A 43 12.61 -12.02 0.06
CA GLU A 43 12.68 -11.13 -1.10
C GLU A 43 11.30 -10.74 -1.61
N LEU A 44 10.93 -9.49 -1.34
CA LEU A 44 9.67 -8.94 -1.78
C LEU A 44 9.77 -8.68 -3.28
N THR A 45 9.52 -9.74 -4.05
CA THR A 45 9.39 -9.73 -5.50
C THR A 45 8.16 -8.91 -5.90
N GLU A 46 8.08 -8.51 -7.17
CA GLU A 46 6.94 -7.74 -7.69
C GLU A 46 5.60 -8.44 -7.44
N GLU A 47 5.58 -9.78 -7.49
CA GLU A 47 4.40 -10.58 -7.14
C GLU A 47 4.03 -10.50 -5.65
N GLY A 48 5.03 -10.45 -4.76
CA GLY A 48 4.83 -10.22 -3.33
C GLY A 48 4.21 -8.85 -3.08
N GLU A 49 4.75 -7.81 -3.72
CA GLU A 49 4.25 -6.43 -3.65
C GLU A 49 2.80 -6.33 -4.16
N MET A 50 2.47 -7.04 -5.25
CA MET A 50 1.11 -7.12 -5.80
C MET A 50 0.14 -7.84 -4.86
N LYS A 51 0.55 -8.95 -4.24
CA LYS A 51 -0.25 -9.68 -3.25
C LYS A 51 -0.55 -8.81 -2.03
N ILE A 52 0.41 -7.99 -1.58
CA ILE A 52 0.21 -7.05 -0.46
C ILE A 52 -0.83 -5.99 -0.82
N LEU A 53 -0.73 -5.38 -2.00
CA LEU A 53 -1.71 -4.43 -2.50
C LEU A 53 -3.12 -5.02 -2.53
N GLN A 54 -3.26 -6.24 -3.06
CA GLN A 54 -4.55 -6.95 -3.05
C GLN A 54 -5.05 -7.19 -1.62
N ARG A 55 -4.17 -7.58 -0.69
CA ARG A 55 -4.51 -7.80 0.72
C ARG A 55 -4.95 -6.50 1.41
N LEU A 56 -4.27 -5.37 1.16
CA LEU A 56 -4.62 -4.05 1.69
C LEU A 56 -5.99 -3.56 1.20
N VAL A 57 -6.29 -3.75 -0.09
CA VAL A 57 -7.61 -3.43 -0.63
C VAL A 57 -8.67 -4.29 0.02
N LYS A 58 -8.38 -5.58 0.25
CA LYS A 58 -9.27 -6.49 0.96
C LYS A 58 -9.47 -6.06 2.42
N GLN A 59 -8.40 -5.73 3.13
CA GLN A 59 -8.44 -5.25 4.52
C GLN A 59 -9.24 -3.95 4.65
N ARG A 60 -9.11 -3.00 3.71
CA ARG A 60 -9.95 -1.79 3.68
C ARG A 60 -11.44 -2.09 3.47
N LYS A 61 -11.77 -3.15 2.72
CA LYS A 61 -13.16 -3.57 2.48
C LYS A 61 -13.71 -4.39 3.65
N GLU A 62 -12.87 -5.18 4.32
CA GLU A 62 -13.23 -6.04 5.45
C GLU A 62 -13.28 -5.26 6.79
N THR A 63 -12.67 -4.07 6.86
CA THR A 63 -12.83 -3.14 8.00
C THR A 63 -14.16 -2.36 7.92
N SER A 64 -15.21 -2.99 7.41
CA SER A 64 -16.58 -2.55 7.67
C SER A 64 -16.91 -3.00 9.08
N PRO A 65 -17.35 -2.11 9.98
CA PRO A 65 -17.41 -2.39 11.41
C PRO A 65 -18.25 -3.65 11.65
N SER A 66 -17.63 -4.62 12.31
CA SER A 66 -18.30 -5.67 13.06
C SER A 66 -19.59 -5.08 13.67
N PRO A 67 -20.79 -5.60 13.34
CA PRO A 67 -21.96 -5.27 14.10
C PRO A 67 -21.70 -5.78 15.52
N ARG A 68 -21.28 -4.83 16.37
CA ARG A 68 -21.46 -4.77 17.81
C ARG A 68 -21.66 -6.15 18.44
N GLN A 69 -20.62 -6.65 19.11
CA GLN A 69 -20.78 -7.65 20.16
C GLN A 69 -22.04 -7.32 20.98
N SER A 70 -23.06 -8.15 20.87
CA SER A 70 -24.18 -8.19 21.79
C SER A 70 -24.06 -9.50 22.56
N TRP A 71 -23.52 -9.37 23.77
CA TRP A 71 -23.65 -10.22 24.96
C TRP A 71 -23.71 -11.74 24.78
#